data_AF-A0A951A125-F1
#
_entry.id   AF-A0A951A125-F1
#
_cell.length_a   1.000
_cell.length_b   1.000
_cell.length_c   1.000
_cell.angle_alpha   90.00
_cell.angle_beta   90.00
_cell.angle_gamma   90.00
#
_symmetry.space_group_name_H-M   'P 1'
#
loop_
_entity.id
_entity.type
_entity.pdbx_description
1 polymer ?
#
loop_
_entity_poly.entity_id
_entity_poly.type
_entity_poly.pdbx_seq_one_letter_code
_entity_poly.pdbx_strand_id
1 'polypeptide(L)' 'LVINKIDLAHHVGADLEVMDRDSRRMRGSKPFIFTELRKGQGAEEIATFVERRGGLAGGPAPANGG' A
#
# COMPACT_ATOMS: atom_id res chain seq x y z
N LEU A 1 -2.18 -3.15 -6.32
CA LEU A 1 -3.57 -2.78 -5.94
C LEU A 1 -3.49 -2.17 -4.57
N VAL A 2 -4.19 -1.06 -4.33
CA VAL A 2 -4.29 -0.48 -2.99
C VAL A 2 -5.71 -0.68 -2.51
N ILE A 3 -5.87 -1.25 -1.32
CA ILE A 3 -7.15 -1.37 -0.63
C ILE A 3 -7.11 -0.39 0.53
N ASN A 4 -7.81 0.73 0.39
CA ASN A 4 -7.77 1.83 1.35
C ASN A 4 -9.05 1.91 2.19
N LYS A 5 -8.95 2.57 3.34
CA LYS A 5 -10.01 2.76 4.34
C LYS A 5 -10.35 1.47 5.09
N ILE A 6 -9.34 0.67 5.46
CA ILE A 6 -9.55 -0.57 6.21
C ILE A 6 -10.20 -0.35 7.58
N ASP A 7 -10.09 0.86 8.14
CA ASP A 7 -10.80 1.30 9.34
C ASP A 7 -12.33 1.23 9.21
N LEU A 8 -12.85 1.36 7.99
CA LEU A 8 -14.29 1.29 7.74
C LEU A 8 -14.82 -0.15 7.65
N ALA A 9 -13.96 -1.17 7.61
CA ALA A 9 -14.37 -2.55 7.34
C ALA A 9 -15.44 -3.05 8.31
N HIS A 10 -15.26 -2.82 9.62
CA HIS A 10 -16.24 -3.17 10.65
C HIS A 10 -17.58 -2.43 10.45
N HIS A 11 -17.54 -1.17 10.03
CA HIS A 11 -18.74 -0.34 9.87
C HIS A 11 -19.59 -0.71 8.66
N VAL A 12 -18.99 -1.33 7.64
CA VAL A 12 -19.68 -1.74 6.41
C VAL A 12 -19.90 -3.26 6.33
N GLY A 13 -19.57 -3.99 7.39
CA GLY A 13 -19.68 -5.45 7.43
C GLY A 13 -18.71 -6.15 6.47
N ALA A 14 -17.57 -5.53 6.16
CA ALA A 14 -16.53 -6.13 5.34
C ALA A 14 -15.53 -6.92 6.20
N ASP A 15 -15.10 -8.06 5.69
CA ASP A 15 -14.11 -8.94 6.30
C ASP A 15 -12.76 -8.81 5.57
N LEU A 16 -11.75 -8.33 6.28
CA LEU A 16 -10.41 -8.12 5.73
C LEU A 16 -9.70 -9.44 5.39
N GLU A 17 -9.99 -10.54 6.08
CA GLU A 17 -9.41 -11.85 5.79
C GLU A 17 -9.96 -12.42 4.48
N VAL A 18 -11.26 -12.25 4.25
CA VAL A 18 -11.90 -12.61 2.97
C VAL A 18 -11.30 -11.79 1.83
N MET A 19 -11.13 -10.48 2.03
CA MET A 19 -10.52 -9.60 1.04
C MET A 19 -9.06 -9.96 0.74
N ASP A 20 -8.27 -10.34 1.76
CA ASP A 20 -6.87 -10.77 1.59
C ASP A 20 -6.80 -12.04 0.73
N ARG A 21 -7.56 -13.07 1.11
CA ARG A 21 -7.62 -14.35 0.39
C ARG A 21 -8.03 -14.15 -1.06
N ASP A 22 -9.08 -13.39 -1.30
CA ASP A 22 -9.61 -13.17 -2.64
C ASP A 22 -8.64 -12.32 -3.48
N SER A 23 -7.99 -11.32 -2.88
CA SER A 23 -6.94 -10.53 -3.54
C SER A 23 -5.75 -11.38 -3.94
N ARG A 24 -5.27 -12.29 -3.08
CA ARG A 24 -4.20 -13.25 -3.42
C ARG A 24 -4.62 -14.16 -4.56
N ARG A 25 -5.84 -14.72 -4.51
CA ARG A 25 -6.37 -15.60 -5.55
C ARG A 25 -6.45 -14.89 -6.91
N MET A 26 -6.97 -13.66 -6.94
CA MET A 26 -7.19 -12.93 -8.20
C MET A 26 -5.90 -12.33 -8.78
N ARG A 27 -4.90 -12.03 -7.94
CA ARG A 27 -3.68 -11.34 -8.38
C ARG A 27 -2.47 -12.26 -8.54
N GLY A 28 -2.55 -13.51 -8.06
CA GLY A 28 -1.41 -14.42 -8.03
C GLY A 28 -0.26 -13.78 -7.26
N SER A 29 0.89 -13.61 -7.92
CA SER A 29 2.09 -12.99 -7.33
C SER A 29 2.11 -11.46 -7.36
N LYS A 30 1.13 -10.80 -7.98
CA LYS A 30 1.13 -9.32 -8.09
C LYS A 30 0.77 -8.70 -6.73
N PRO A 31 1.61 -7.79 -6.19
CA PRO A 31 1.42 -7.26 -4.84
C PRO A 31 0.13 -6.42 -4.73
N PHE A 32 -0.38 -6.37 -3.50
CA PHE A 32 -1.42 -5.46 -3.04
C PHE A 32 -1.15 -5.05 -1.59
N ILE A 33 -1.65 -3.88 -1.20
CA ILE A 33 -1.39 -3.27 0.11
C ILE A 33 -2.71 -2.81 0.71
N PHE A 34 -2.97 -3.19 1.96
CA PHE A 34 -4.05 -2.65 2.77
C PHE A 34 -3.60 -1.35 3.45
N THR A 35 -4.46 -0.34 3.48
CA THR A 35 -4.10 1.00 3.94
C THR A 35 -5.22 1.69 4.73
N GLU A 36 -4.81 2.51 5.68
CA GLU A 36 -5.62 3.58 6.27
C GLU A 36 -4.86 4.89 6.06
N LEU A 37 -4.95 5.45 4.84
CA LEU A 37 -4.11 6.59 4.46
C LEU A 37 -4.38 7.85 5.30
N ARG A 38 -5.58 7.97 5.91
CA ARG A 38 -5.88 9.06 6.85
C ARG A 38 -4.95 9.04 8.07
N LYS A 39 -4.49 7.86 8.50
CA LYS A 39 -3.53 7.69 9.60
C LYS A 39 -2.10 7.41 9.10
N GLY A 40 -1.86 7.49 7.80
CA GLY A 40 -0.56 7.20 7.19
C GLY A 40 -0.22 5.70 7.06
N GLN A 41 -1.11 4.79 7.48
CA GLN A 41 -0.83 3.35 7.42
C GLN A 41 -0.68 2.88 5.96
N GLY A 42 0.48 2.29 5.65
CA GLY A 42 0.83 1.75 4.34
C GLY A 42 1.24 2.80 3.29
N ALA A 43 1.31 4.09 3.66
CA ALA A 43 1.78 5.14 2.77
C ALA A 43 3.26 4.95 2.37
N GLU A 44 4.12 4.61 3.33
CA GLU A 44 5.55 4.35 3.10
C GLU A 44 5.77 3.12 2.20
N GLU A 45 4.96 2.07 2.38
CA GLU A 45 5.03 0.87 1.55
C GLU A 45 4.64 1.16 0.09
N ILE A 46 3.61 2.00 -0.12
CA ILE A 46 3.23 2.48 -1.46
C ILE A 46 4.36 3.34 -2.06
N ALA A 47 4.92 4.29 -1.30
CA ALA A 47 6.01 5.14 -1.77
C ALA A 47 7.22 4.29 -2.19
N THR A 48 7.66 3.38 -1.33
CA THR A 48 8.75 2.44 -1.62
C THR A 48 8.45 1.57 -2.84
N PHE A 49 7.22 1.08 -2.99
CA PHE A 49 6.82 0.31 -4.17
C PHE A 49 6.95 1.14 -5.46
N VAL A 50 6.46 2.38 -5.44
CA VAL A 50 6.53 3.31 -6.59
C VAL A 50 7.98 3.66 -6.90
N GLU A 51 8.80 3.96 -5.89
CA GLU A 51 10.21 4.27 -6.08
C GLU A 51 10.98 3.12 -6.71
N ARG A 52 10.81 1.90 -6.19
CA ARG A 52 11.48 0.71 -6.73
C ARG A 52 10.99 0.38 -8.13
N ARG A 53 9.67 0.41 -8.36
CA ARG A 53 9.10 0.02 -9.65
C ARG A 53 9.29 1.08 -10.73
N GLY A 54 9.35 2.35 -10.33
CA GLY A 54 9.60 3.52 -11.16
C GLY A 54 11.08 3.86 -11.35
N GLY A 55 12.00 3.11 -10.73
CA GLY A 55 13.45 3.31 -10.89
C GLY A 55 14.02 4.52 -10.15
N LEU A 56 13.30 5.05 -9.15
CA LEU A 56 13.71 6.23 -8.35
C LEU A 56 14.63 5.86 -7.18
N ALA A 57 14.74 4.57 -6.84
CA ALA A 57 15.54 4.06 -5.73
C ALA A 57 17.09 4.24 -5.89
N GLY A 58 17.54 5.01 -6.89
CA GLY A 58 18.95 5.36 -7.13
C GLY A 58 19.21 6.84 -7.37
N GLY A 59 18.23 7.73 -7.12
CA GLY A 59 18.44 9.18 -7.22
C GLY A 59 19.28 9.70 -6.03
N PRO A 60 20.18 10.68 -6.24
CA PRO A 60 20.99 11.23 -5.16
C PRO A 60 20.09 11.80 -4.06
N ALA A 61 20.44 11.53 -2.80
CA ALA A 61 19.76 12.10 -1.64
C ALA A 61 19.65 13.63 -1.80
N PRO A 62 18.50 14.25 -1.46
CA PRO A 62 18.39 15.70 -1.52
C PRO A 62 19.46 16.30 -0.62
N ALA A 63 20.34 17.12 -1.22
CA ALA A 63 21.32 17.91 -0.50
C ALA A 63 20.55 18.94 0.34
N ASN A 64 20.29 18.59 1.60
CA ASN A 64 19.77 19.52 2.58
C ASN A 64 20.92 20.40 3.09
N GLY A 65 20.78 21.71 2.88
CA GLY A 65 21.16 22.73 3.86
C GLY A 65 22.52 23.41 3.67
N GLY A 66 22.48 24.58 3.03
CA GLY A 66 23.34 25.73 3.35
C GLY A 66 22.44 26.89 3.75
#